data_AF-A0A933H895-F1
#
_entry.id   AF-A0A933H895-F1
#
_cell.length_a   1.000
_cell.length_b   1.000
_cell.length_c   1.000
_cell.angle_alpha   90.00
_cell.angle_beta   90.00
_cell.angle_gamma   90.00
#
_symmetry.space_group_name_H-M   'P 1'
#
loop_
_entity.id
_entity.type
_entity.pdbx_description
1 polymer ?
#
loop_
_entity_poly.entity_id
_entity_poly.type
_entity_poly.pdbx_seq_one_letter_code
_entity_poly.pdbx_strand_id
1 'polypeptide(L)'
;LPHASSLCGACRDVCPVRIDLPRMLLQLRHESESKNPFWIKAGLRVYREFATKPTLFKFAAGFARGATRLLTSTGWLQRLPPPISGWTRHRDFPVFAKRTFSEMLKTRRSN
;
A
#
# COMPACT_ATOMS: atom_id res chain seq x y z
N LEU A 1 4.54 13.44 0.11
CA LEU A 1 3.46 13.56 1.12
C LEU A 1 3.20 15.03 1.44
N PRO A 2 2.45 15.76 0.62
CA PRO A 2 2.25 17.20 0.82
C PRO A 2 1.38 17.54 2.04
N HIS A 3 0.49 16.64 2.47
CA HIS A 3 -0.38 16.83 3.65
C HIS A 3 0.27 16.47 5.00
N ALA A 4 1.47 15.88 5.00
CA ALA A 4 2.18 15.54 6.25
C ALA A 4 2.92 16.74 6.86
N SER A 5 3.15 17.81 6.08
CA SER A 5 3.80 19.03 6.55
C SER A 5 2.79 20.08 7.02
N SER A 6 3.08 20.76 8.12
CA SER A 6 2.29 21.89 8.64
C SER A 6 2.52 23.20 7.86
N LEU A 7 3.43 23.21 6.88
CA LEU A 7 3.80 24.40 6.11
C LEU A 7 4.33 25.57 6.96
N CYS A 8 5.05 25.30 8.05
CA CYS A 8 5.62 26.32 8.93
C CYS A 8 6.76 27.17 8.32
N GLY A 9 7.23 26.88 7.11
CA GLY A 9 8.26 27.67 6.42
C GLY A 9 9.71 27.38 6.85
N ALA A 10 9.95 26.79 8.02
CA ALA A 10 11.29 26.59 8.58
C ALA A 10 12.29 25.88 7.63
N CYS A 11 11.82 24.90 6.85
CA CYS A 11 12.65 24.20 5.88
C CYS A 11 13.18 25.11 4.75
N ARG A 12 12.44 26.16 4.38
CA ARG A 12 12.87 27.15 3.39
C ARG A 12 13.94 28.07 3.98
N ASP A 13 13.76 28.48 5.23
CA ASP A 13 14.63 29.48 5.89
C ASP A 13 16.04 28.93 6.19
N VAL A 14 16.13 27.64 6.54
CA VAL A 14 17.41 26.97 6.83
C VAL A 14 18.11 26.44 5.59
N CYS A 15 17.46 26.47 4.42
CA CYS A 15 17.99 25.81 3.23
C CYS A 15 19.17 26.60 2.62
N PRO A 16 20.39 26.05 2.56
CA PRO A 16 21.56 26.76 2.05
C PRO A 16 21.46 27.07 0.55
N VAL A 17 20.70 26.27 -0.19
CA VAL A 17 20.50 26.39 -1.65
C VAL A 17 19.17 27.06 -2.02
N ARG A 18 18.44 27.61 -1.04
CA ARG A 18 17.19 28.38 -1.22
C ARG A 18 16.08 27.62 -1.97
N ILE A 19 15.92 26.31 -1.72
CA ILE A 19 14.82 25.53 -2.31
C ILE A 19 13.50 25.90 -1.63
N ASP A 20 12.51 26.25 -2.45
CA ASP A 20 11.16 26.56 -1.99
C ASP A 20 10.28 25.32 -1.85
N LEU A 21 10.52 24.55 -0.77
CA LEU A 21 9.71 23.39 -0.40
C LEU A 21 8.23 23.71 -0.13
N PRO A 22 7.87 24.73 0.68
CA PRO A 22 6.46 25.01 0.98
C PRO A 22 5.62 25.26 -0.28
N ARG A 23 6.16 25.98 -1.26
CA ARG A 23 5.46 26.26 -2.52
C ARG A 23 5.24 25.00 -3.33
N MET A 24 6.26 24.16 -3.48
CA MET A 24 6.13 22.88 -4.18
C MET A 24 5.08 21.98 -3.53
N LEU A 25 5.06 21.91 -2.19
CA LEU A 25 4.07 21.12 -1.46
C LEU A 25 2.65 21.65 -1.67
N LEU A 26 2.46 22.98 -1.70
CA LEU A 26 1.15 23.60 -2.01
C LEU A 26 0.68 23.26 -3.43
N GLN A 27 1.57 23.34 -4.42
CA GLN A 27 1.26 22.92 -5.79
C GLN A 27 0.82 21.46 -5.85
N LEU A 28 1.53 20.57 -5.16
CA LEU A 28 1.17 19.16 -5.07
C LEU A 28 -0.18 18.92 -4.37
N ARG A 29 -0.55 19.73 -3.36
CA ARG A 29 -1.90 19.66 -2.74
C ARG A 29 -2.97 20.01 -3.76
N HIS A 30 -2.79 21.11 -4.48
CA HIS A 30 -3.75 21.56 -5.51
C HIS A 30 -3.91 20.52 -6.63
N GLU A 31 -2.80 19.93 -7.08
CA GLU A 31 -2.85 18.82 -8.05
C GLU A 31 -3.53 17.57 -7.50
N SER A 32 -3.36 17.27 -6.20
CA SER A 32 -3.97 16.09 -5.59
C SER A 32 -5.50 16.20 -5.43
N GLU A 33 -6.03 17.41 -5.28
CA GLU A 33 -7.48 17.64 -5.24
C GLU A 33 -8.12 17.40 -6.60
N SER A 34 -7.49 17.88 -7.67
CA SER A 34 -8.00 17.74 -9.04
C SER A 34 -7.89 16.32 -9.60
N LYS A 35 -6.88 15.55 -9.19
CA LYS A 35 -6.59 14.21 -9.75
C LYS A 35 -7.13 13.04 -8.92
N ASN A 36 -8.10 13.25 -8.04
CA ASN A 36 -8.53 12.23 -7.08
C ASN A 36 -9.57 11.26 -7.69
N PRO A 37 -9.18 10.06 -8.16
CA PRO A 37 -10.08 9.26 -8.97
C PRO A 37 -11.10 8.52 -8.11
N PHE A 38 -12.34 8.42 -8.60
CA PHE A 38 -13.42 7.74 -7.85
C PHE A 38 -13.07 6.29 -7.46
N TRP A 39 -12.36 5.56 -8.33
CA TRP A 39 -11.96 4.17 -8.07
C TRP A 39 -11.01 4.03 -6.88
N ILE A 40 -10.19 5.04 -6.57
CA ILE A 40 -9.32 5.01 -5.39
C ILE A 40 -10.17 5.09 -4.11
N LYS A 41 -11.14 6.00 -4.07
CA LYS A 41 -12.10 6.10 -2.93
C LYS A 41 -12.89 4.80 -2.75
N ALA A 42 -13.37 4.21 -3.84
CA ALA A 42 -14.08 2.94 -3.82
C ALA A 42 -13.18 1.80 -3.32
N GLY A 43 -11.95 1.70 -3.84
CA GLY A 43 -10.96 0.69 -3.42
C GLY A 43 -10.60 0.80 -1.93
N LEU A 44 -10.41 2.02 -1.42
CA LEU A 44 -10.18 2.26 0.02
C LEU A 44 -11.38 1.84 0.88
N ARG A 45 -12.61 2.07 0.42
CA ARG A 45 -13.82 1.62 1.13
C ARG A 45 -13.90 0.09 1.18
N VAL A 46 -13.63 -0.58 0.06
CA VAL A 46 -13.56 -2.06 0.02
C VAL A 46 -12.46 -2.55 0.95
N TYR A 47 -11.27 -1.98 0.87
CA TYR A 47 -10.15 -2.34 1.75
C TYR A 47 -10.53 -2.19 3.23
N ARG A 48 -11.19 -1.08 3.61
CA ARG A 48 -11.68 -0.86 4.97
C ARG A 48 -12.59 -2.00 5.43
N GLU A 49 -13.59 -2.39 4.64
CA GLU A 49 -14.52 -3.46 5.01
C GLU A 49 -13.82 -4.81 5.23
N PHE A 50 -12.81 -5.13 4.40
CA PHE A 50 -12.02 -6.34 4.56
C PHE A 50 -11.08 -6.26 5.77
N ALA A 51 -10.48 -5.10 6.03
CA ALA A 51 -9.53 -4.91 7.12
C ALA A 51 -10.20 -4.87 8.49
N THR A 52 -11.43 -4.35 8.60
CA THR A 52 -12.15 -4.25 9.89
C THR A 52 -12.83 -5.55 10.30
N LYS A 53 -13.09 -6.47 9.37
CA LYS A 53 -13.78 -7.74 9.64
C LYS A 53 -12.78 -8.91 9.65
N PRO A 54 -12.48 -9.51 10.83
CA PRO A 54 -11.42 -10.52 10.94
C PRO A 54 -11.66 -11.78 10.10
N THR A 55 -12.91 -12.19 9.91
CA THR A 55 -13.28 -13.38 9.12
C THR A 55 -13.01 -13.16 7.63
N LEU A 56 -13.44 -12.02 7.10
CA LEU A 56 -13.17 -11.59 5.72
C LEU A 56 -11.67 -11.41 5.47
N PHE A 57 -10.95 -10.80 6.41
CA PHE A 57 -9.50 -10.65 6.30
C PHE A 57 -8.79 -12.01 6.20
N LYS A 58 -9.15 -12.97 7.06
CA LYS A 58 -8.59 -14.32 7.03
C LYS A 58 -8.90 -15.05 5.71
N PHE A 59 -10.13 -14.94 5.24
CA PHE A 59 -10.53 -15.52 3.97
C PHE A 59 -9.74 -14.91 2.80
N ALA A 60 -9.66 -13.57 2.73
CA ALA A 60 -8.91 -12.86 1.71
C ALA A 60 -7.41 -13.20 1.74
N ALA A 61 -6.81 -13.31 2.93
CA ALA A 61 -5.41 -13.72 3.08
C ALA A 61 -5.19 -15.17 2.60
N GLY A 62 -6.11 -16.08 2.93
CA GLY A 62 -6.07 -17.46 2.46
C GLY A 62 -6.18 -17.57 0.93
N PHE A 63 -7.09 -16.80 0.34
CA PHE A 63 -7.25 -16.68 -1.11
C PHE A 63 -6.01 -16.10 -1.79
N ALA A 64 -5.48 -14.98 -1.27
CA ALA A 64 -4.29 -14.32 -1.80
C ALA A 64 -3.07 -15.25 -1.77
N ARG A 65 -2.92 -16.07 -0.72
CA ARG A 65 -1.90 -17.13 -0.63
C ARG A 65 -2.05 -18.19 -1.71
N GLY A 66 -3.28 -18.64 -1.97
CA GLY A 66 -3.55 -19.61 -3.06
C GLY A 66 -3.23 -19.01 -4.44
N ALA A 67 -3.76 -17.82 -4.70
CA ALA A 67 -3.59 -17.12 -5.98
C ALA A 67 -2.12 -16.81 -6.29
N THR A 68 -1.37 -16.26 -5.32
CA THR A 68 0.05 -15.94 -5.55
C THR A 68 0.92 -17.19 -5.77
N ARG A 69 0.58 -18.33 -5.17
CA ARG A 69 1.29 -19.60 -5.40
C ARG A 69 1.00 -20.20 -6.77
N LEU A 70 -0.19 -19.97 -7.34
CA LEU A 70 -0.49 -20.37 -8.71
C LEU A 70 0.23 -19.50 -9.74
N LEU A 71 0.49 -18.23 -9.39
CA LEU A 71 1.12 -17.27 -10.28
C LEU A 71 2.66 -17.36 -10.34
N THR A 72 3.31 -17.99 -9.37
CA THR A 72 4.77 -18.18 -9.40
C THR A 72 5.23 -19.40 -8.61
N SER A 73 6.28 -20.06 -9.11
CA SER A 73 7.00 -21.14 -8.42
C SER A 73 8.24 -20.62 -7.66
N THR A 74 8.77 -19.44 -8.03
CA THR A 74 10.07 -18.92 -7.56
C THR A 74 9.98 -18.08 -6.28
N GLY A 75 8.79 -17.93 -5.70
CA GLY A 75 8.57 -17.18 -4.46
C GLY A 75 8.43 -15.66 -4.62
N TRP A 76 8.67 -15.13 -5.83
CA TRP A 76 8.48 -13.72 -6.17
C TRP A 76 7.61 -13.58 -7.43
N LEU A 77 6.66 -12.64 -7.39
CA LEU A 77 5.86 -12.22 -8.54
C LEU A 77 6.56 -11.05 -9.22
N GLN A 78 7.10 -11.33 -10.41
CA GLN A 78 7.71 -10.31 -11.28
C GLN A 78 6.66 -9.53 -12.09
N ARG A 79 5.48 -10.11 -12.34
CA ARG A 79 4.45 -9.46 -13.14
C ARG A 79 3.05 -9.90 -12.72
N LEU A 80 2.27 -8.96 -12.20
CA LEU A 80 0.83 -9.16 -12.04
C LEU A 80 0.09 -8.86 -13.36
N PRO A 81 -1.06 -9.49 -13.60
CA PRO A 81 -1.91 -9.16 -14.73
C PRO A 81 -2.47 -7.73 -14.60
N PRO A 82 -2.67 -7.00 -15.71
CA PRO A 82 -3.45 -5.76 -15.70
C PRO A 82 -4.87 -6.02 -15.13
N PRO A 83 -5.47 -5.08 -14.38
CA PRO A 83 -5.05 -3.70 -14.11
C PRO A 83 -4.15 -3.51 -12.87
N ILE A 84 -3.85 -4.57 -12.12
CA ILE A 84 -3.10 -4.51 -10.85
C ILE A 84 -1.57 -4.62 -11.01
N SER A 85 -1.09 -4.53 -12.25
CA SER A 85 0.32 -4.64 -12.61
C SER A 85 1.18 -3.43 -12.21
N GLY A 86 0.56 -2.35 -11.71
CA GLY A 86 1.25 -1.09 -11.38
C GLY A 86 2.40 -1.23 -10.38
N TRP A 87 2.26 -2.09 -9.37
CA TRP A 87 3.33 -2.36 -8.40
C TRP A 87 4.49 -3.12 -9.05
N THR A 88 4.18 -4.23 -9.73
CA THR A 88 5.16 -5.09 -10.42
C THR A 88 5.82 -4.48 -11.64
N ARG A 89 5.38 -3.31 -12.08
CA ARG A 89 6.09 -2.56 -13.13
C ARG A 89 7.46 -2.07 -12.65
N HIS A 90 7.59 -1.80 -11.36
CA HIS A 90 8.80 -1.21 -10.79
C HIS A 90 9.36 -1.99 -9.59
N ARG A 91 8.59 -2.92 -9.00
CA ARG A 91 8.97 -3.67 -7.80
C ARG A 91 8.45 -5.10 -7.81
N ASP A 92 9.31 -6.05 -7.49
CA ASP A 92 8.88 -7.43 -7.28
C ASP A 92 7.95 -7.54 -6.05
N PHE A 93 6.95 -8.40 -6.15
CA PHE A 93 6.01 -8.66 -5.07
C PHE A 93 6.27 -10.05 -4.45
N PRO A 94 6.55 -10.16 -3.14
CA PRO A 94 6.80 -11.47 -2.53
C PRO A 94 5.51 -12.30 -2.49
N VAL A 95 5.64 -13.63 -2.64
CA VAL A 95 4.53 -14.55 -2.43
C VAL A 95 4.12 -14.54 -0.96
N PHE A 96 2.83 -14.64 -0.68
CA PHE A 96 2.34 -14.71 0.69
C PHE A 96 2.87 -15.95 1.43
N ALA A 97 3.14 -15.79 2.72
CA ALA A 97 3.68 -16.85 3.56
C ALA A 97 2.77 -18.10 3.61
N LYS A 98 3.38 -19.27 3.81
CA LYS A 98 2.66 -20.57 3.87
C LYS A 98 1.65 -20.62 5.02
N ARG A 99 1.98 -20.00 6.15
CA ARG A 99 1.12 -19.88 7.34
C ARG A 99 0.90 -18.41 7.62
N THR A 100 -0.33 -18.04 7.95
CA THR A 100 -0.64 -16.69 8.40
C THR A 100 -0.09 -16.46 9.79
N PHE A 101 0.17 -15.20 10.15
CA PHE A 101 0.65 -14.84 11.48
C PHE A 101 -0.28 -15.36 12.60
N SER A 102 -1.59 -15.26 12.40
CA SER A 102 -2.59 -15.74 13.36
C SER A 102 -2.55 -17.26 13.56
N GLU A 103 -2.30 -18.03 12.50
CA GLU A 103 -2.11 -19.49 12.61
C GLU A 103 -0.82 -19.81 13.37
N MET A 104 0.28 -19.12 13.04
CA MET A 104 1.55 -19.29 13.73
C MET A 104 1.42 -18.99 15.24
N LEU A 105 0.69 -17.94 15.59
CA LEU A 105 0.45 -17.57 16.98
C LEU A 105 -0.42 -18.60 17.70
N LYS A 106 -1.47 -19.13 17.04
CA LYS A 106 -2.33 -20.17 17.62
C LYS A 106 -1.55 -21.46 17.88
N THR A 107 -0.74 -21.92 16.92
CA THR A 107 0.12 -23.10 17.09
C THR A 107 1.14 -22.91 18.22
N ARG A 108 1.69 -21.71 18.39
CA ARG A 108 2.62 -21.41 19.49
C ARG A 108 1.97 -21.38 20.87
N ARG A 109 0.67 -21.09 20.97
CA ARG A 109 -0.07 -21.08 22.25
C ARG A 109 -0.58 -22.46 22.67
N SER A 110 -0.70 -23.39 21.74
CA SER A 110 -1.16 -24.76 22.00
C SER A 110 -0.02 -25.74 22.33
N ASN A 111 1.23 -25.35 22.07
CA ASN A 111 2.44 -26.00 22.58
C ASN A 111 2.87 -25.31 23.88
#